data_AF-A0A914A5T1-F1
#
_entry.id   AF-A0A914A5T1-F1
#
_cell.length_a   1.000
_cell.length_b   1.000
_cell.length_c   1.000
_cell.angle_alpha   90.00
_cell.angle_beta   90.00
_cell.angle_gamma   90.00
#
_symmetry.space_group_name_H-M   'P 1'
#
loop_
_entity.id
_entity.type
_entity.pdbx_description
1 polymer ?
#
loop_
_entity_poly.entity_id
_entity_poly.type
_entity_poly.pdbx_seq_one_letter_code
_entity_poly.pdbx_strand_id
1 'polypeptide(L)'
;MTLLLTAMMDACKKDTPLNLQTQLLSVLRGFLSKHLRVHQAAALRSLETVAVQHPALITALISDCSRLVSACEHKRGVGADSTLRQAYCNVLSHLGEAGEAVITRIKNGEKLLQN
;
A
#
# COMPACT_ATOMS: atom_id res chain seq x y z
N MET A 1 9.50 -0.46 16.09
CA MET A 1 8.11 -0.09 15.75
C MET A 1 7.29 -1.22 15.11
N THR A 2 7.89 -2.31 14.64
CA THR A 2 7.19 -3.44 14.01
C THR A 2 6.48 -4.39 14.99
N LEU A 3 6.98 -4.55 16.22
CA LEU A 3 6.40 -5.47 17.22
C LEU A 3 4.98 -5.11 17.66
N LEU A 4 4.68 -3.82 17.82
CA LEU A 4 3.37 -3.36 18.26
C LEU A 4 2.29 -3.65 17.21
N LEU A 5 2.58 -3.34 15.95
CA LEU A 5 1.69 -3.61 14.82
C LEU A 5 1.42 -5.11 14.68
N THR A 6 2.45 -5.95 14.76
CA THR A 6 2.28 -7.42 14.73
C THR A 6 1.41 -7.91 15.89
N ALA A 7 1.66 -7.45 17.11
CA ALA A 7 0.87 -7.86 18.28
C ALA A 7 -0.61 -7.44 18.16
N MET A 8 -0.88 -6.23 17.68
CA MET A 8 -2.23 -5.73 17.44
C MET A 8 -2.96 -6.54 16.36
N MET A 9 -2.26 -6.92 15.28
CA MET A 9 -2.84 -7.72 14.19
C MET A 9 -3.12 -9.17 14.58
N ASP A 10 -2.24 -9.81 15.37
CA ASP A 10 -2.50 -11.17 15.85
C ASP A 10 -3.64 -11.23 16.88
N ALA A 11 -3.81 -10.17 17.70
CA ALA A 11 -4.96 -10.05 18.59
C ALA A 11 -6.29 -9.96 17.81
N CYS A 12 -6.29 -9.33 16.64
CA CYS A 12 -7.47 -9.19 15.77
C CYS A 12 -7.94 -10.51 15.14
N LYS A 13 -7.05 -11.50 14.95
CA LYS A 13 -7.39 -12.81 14.37
C LYS A 13 -8.20 -13.71 15.30
N LYS A 14 -8.07 -13.55 16.62
CA LYS A 14 -8.71 -14.45 17.60
C LYS A 14 -10.20 -14.18 17.82
N ASP A 15 -10.68 -13.00 17.44
CA ASP A 15 -12.05 -12.54 17.69
C ASP A 15 -12.46 -11.57 16.57
N THR A 16 -12.46 -12.04 15.32
CA THR A 16 -12.72 -11.15 14.16
C THR A 16 -14.22 -10.91 13.98
N PRO A 17 -14.78 -9.74 14.34
CA PRO A 17 -16.16 -9.42 13.98
C PRO A 17 -16.26 -9.22 12.46
N LEU A 18 -17.44 -9.52 11.90
CA LEU A 18 -17.78 -9.42 10.47
C LEU A 18 -17.39 -8.07 9.80
N ASN A 19 -17.19 -7.00 10.59
CA ASN A 19 -16.87 -5.66 10.10
C ASN A 19 -15.41 -5.23 10.28
N LEU A 20 -14.54 -6.07 10.87
CA LEU A 20 -13.17 -5.66 11.19
C LEU A 20 -12.34 -5.35 9.94
N GLN A 21 -12.49 -6.14 8.88
CA GLN A 21 -11.80 -5.92 7.61
C GLN A 21 -12.18 -4.54 7.02
N THR A 22 -13.46 -4.19 7.07
CA THR A 22 -13.99 -2.92 6.57
C THR A 22 -13.47 -1.73 7.39
N GLN A 23 -13.40 -1.89 8.72
CA GLN A 23 -12.84 -0.87 9.60
C GLN A 23 -11.33 -0.69 9.39
N LEU A 24 -10.57 -1.78 9.31
CA LEU A 24 -9.13 -1.74 9.02
C LEU A 24 -8.86 -1.10 7.66
N LEU A 25 -9.66 -1.42 6.65
CA LEU A 25 -9.55 -0.80 5.34
C LEU A 25 -9.79 0.72 5.40
N SER A 26 -10.79 1.16 6.16
CA SER A 26 -11.06 2.59 6.40
C SER A 26 -9.88 3.29 7.11
N VAL A 27 -9.34 2.67 8.15
CA VAL A 27 -8.17 3.19 8.89
C VAL A 27 -6.96 3.30 7.96
N LEU A 28 -6.67 2.27 7.17
CA LEU A 28 -5.55 2.25 6.23
C LEU A 28 -5.71 3.29 5.11
N ARG A 29 -6.92 3.50 4.58
CA ARG A 29 -7.21 4.59 3.62
C ARG A 29 -6.98 5.96 4.25
N GLY A 30 -7.40 6.15 5.50
CA GLY A 30 -7.14 7.36 6.26
C GLY A 30 -5.64 7.60 6.48
N PHE A 31 -4.90 6.55 6.86
CA PHE A 31 -3.45 6.59 7.01
C PHE A 31 -2.76 7.00 5.70
N LEU A 32 -3.07 6.32 4.59
CA LEU A 32 -2.51 6.61 3.27
C LEU A 32 -2.78 8.06 2.84
N SER A 33 -4.02 8.52 2.99
CA SER A 33 -4.41 9.88 2.58
C SER A 33 -3.67 10.97 3.36
N LYS A 34 -3.39 10.74 4.65
CA LYS A 34 -2.69 11.68 5.52
C LYS A 34 -1.17 11.63 5.34
N HIS A 35 -0.60 10.44 5.22
CA HIS A 35 0.84 10.23 5.37
C HIS A 35 1.58 9.99 4.07
N LEU A 36 0.94 9.49 2.99
CA LEU A 36 1.66 9.14 1.77
C LEU A 36 2.30 10.35 1.09
N ARG A 37 1.61 11.50 1.09
CA ARG A 37 2.16 12.73 0.48
C ARG A 37 3.33 13.31 1.26
N VAL A 38 3.30 13.18 2.59
CA VAL A 38 4.29 13.79 3.50
C VAL A 38 5.49 12.88 3.71
N HIS A 39 5.25 11.60 3.94
CA HIS A 39 6.27 10.61 4.30
C HIS A 39 6.62 9.64 3.17
N GLN A 40 5.90 9.68 2.04
CA GLN A 40 6.25 9.02 0.77
C GLN A 40 6.62 7.53 0.95
N ALA A 41 7.82 7.14 0.53
CA ALA A 41 8.31 5.78 0.62
C ALA A 41 8.25 5.20 2.05
N ALA A 42 8.43 6.02 3.09
CA ALA A 42 8.34 5.55 4.47
C ALA A 42 6.90 5.14 4.86
N ALA A 43 5.89 5.85 4.36
CA ALA A 43 4.49 5.45 4.55
C ALA A 43 4.18 4.12 3.85
N LEU A 44 4.70 3.90 2.63
CA LEU A 44 4.56 2.62 1.93
C LEU A 44 5.27 1.47 2.65
N ARG A 45 6.52 1.68 3.09
CA ARG A 45 7.27 0.65 3.83
C ARG A 45 6.54 0.18 5.08
N SER A 46 5.78 1.05 5.76
CA SER A 46 4.97 0.64 6.90
C SER A 46 3.86 -0.36 6.55
N LEU A 47 3.42 -0.39 5.29
CA LEU A 47 2.43 -1.34 4.79
C LEU A 47 3.04 -2.70 4.44
N GLU A 48 4.36 -2.85 4.31
CA GLU A 48 4.98 -4.14 3.99
C GLU A 48 4.64 -5.20 5.03
N THR A 49 4.69 -4.85 6.33
CA THR A 49 4.29 -5.78 7.41
C THR A 49 2.83 -6.19 7.30
N VAL A 50 1.95 -5.26 6.92
CA VAL A 50 0.52 -5.54 6.71
C VAL A 50 0.31 -6.40 5.47
N ALA A 51 1.09 -6.18 4.41
CA ALA A 51 1.04 -6.97 3.18
C ALA A 51 1.45 -8.43 3.43
N VAL A 52 2.45 -8.66 4.27
CA VAL A 52 2.88 -10.02 4.66
C VAL A 52 1.81 -10.73 5.50
N GLN A 53 1.18 -10.03 6.44
CA GLN A 53 0.24 -10.67 7.39
C GLN A 53 -1.21 -10.74 6.89
N HIS A 54 -1.63 -9.73 6.13
CA HIS A 54 -2.99 -9.56 5.64
C HIS A 54 -2.99 -9.06 4.18
N PRO A 55 -2.47 -9.86 3.23
CA PRO A 55 -2.32 -9.44 1.84
C PRO A 55 -3.65 -8.98 1.22
N ALA A 56 -4.77 -9.61 1.59
CA ALA A 56 -6.11 -9.22 1.11
C ALA A 56 -6.49 -7.76 1.41
N LEU A 57 -6.08 -7.21 2.56
CA LEU A 57 -6.32 -5.80 2.89
C LEU A 57 -5.55 -4.88 1.95
N ILE A 58 -4.28 -5.20 1.69
CA ILE A 58 -3.43 -4.38 0.81
C ILE A 58 -3.85 -4.53 -0.66
N THR A 59 -4.26 -5.73 -1.09
CA THR A 59 -4.85 -5.95 -2.41
C THR A 59 -6.05 -5.04 -2.66
N ALA A 60 -6.94 -4.91 -1.67
CA ALA A 60 -8.09 -3.99 -1.76
C ALA A 60 -7.71 -2.50 -1.79
N LEU A 61 -6.47 -2.15 -1.45
CA LEU A 61 -5.95 -0.78 -1.45
C LEU A 61 -5.08 -0.46 -2.67
N ILE A 62 -4.82 -1.41 -3.57
CA ILE A 62 -3.97 -1.20 -4.75
C ILE A 62 -4.41 0.04 -5.54
N SER A 63 -5.69 0.17 -5.84
CA SER A 63 -6.22 1.33 -6.59
C SER A 63 -5.99 2.65 -5.85
N ASP A 64 -6.18 2.67 -4.52
CA ASP A 64 -5.96 3.85 -3.69
C ASP A 64 -4.47 4.23 -3.66
N CYS A 65 -3.58 3.25 -3.44
CA CYS A 65 -2.13 3.41 -3.44
C CYS A 65 -1.61 3.90 -4.79
N SER A 66 -1.98 3.24 -5.89
CA SER A 66 -1.58 3.62 -7.26
C SER A 66 -1.97 5.06 -7.58
N ARG A 67 -3.19 5.48 -7.22
CA ARG A 67 -3.65 6.86 -7.39
C ARG A 67 -2.83 7.85 -6.58
N LEU A 68 -2.59 7.56 -5.30
CA LEU A 68 -1.84 8.46 -4.43
C LEU A 68 -0.36 8.55 -4.81
N VAL A 69 0.28 7.44 -5.20
CA VAL A 69 1.65 7.41 -5.73
C VAL A 69 1.73 8.26 -7.01
N SER A 70 0.82 8.04 -7.96
CA SER A 70 0.77 8.85 -9.20
C SER A 70 0.60 10.33 -8.92
N ALA A 71 -0.25 10.70 -7.94
CA ALA A 71 -0.43 12.09 -7.53
C ALA A 71 0.83 12.70 -6.89
N CYS A 72 1.62 11.91 -6.16
CA CYS A 72 2.91 12.36 -5.61
C CYS A 72 3.93 12.62 -6.73
N GLU A 73 3.99 11.75 -7.74
CA GLU A 73 4.87 11.91 -8.90
C GLU A 73 4.48 13.13 -9.74
N HIS A 74 3.18 13.31 -10.01
CA HIS A 74 2.71 14.44 -10.81
C HIS A 74 3.13 15.79 -10.22
N LYS A 75 3.11 15.92 -8.89
CA LYS A 75 3.56 17.14 -8.19
C LYS A 75 5.08 17.38 -8.28
N ARG A 76 5.88 16.36 -8.55
CA ARG A 76 7.36 16.42 -8.51
C ARG A 76 8.02 16.27 -9.89
N GLY A 77 7.23 15.95 -10.92
CA GLY A 77 7.73 15.53 -12.23
C GLY A 77 7.72 14.00 -12.36
N VAL A 78 7.25 13.52 -13.51
CA VAL A 78 7.17 12.07 -13.81
C VAL A 78 8.58 11.48 -13.83
N GLY A 79 8.80 10.37 -13.12
CA GLY A 79 10.10 9.68 -13.06
C GLY A 79 11.08 10.19 -12.00
N ALA A 80 10.72 11.23 -11.23
CA ALA A 80 11.61 11.84 -10.24
C ALA A 80 11.73 11.07 -8.90
N ASP A 81 10.90 10.04 -8.66
CA ASP A 81 10.88 9.33 -7.37
C ASP A 81 10.99 7.81 -7.52
N SER A 82 12.15 7.36 -8.01
CA SER A 82 12.51 5.94 -8.05
C SER A 82 12.37 5.26 -6.69
N THR A 83 12.56 6.02 -5.59
CA THR A 83 12.45 5.51 -4.22
C THR A 83 11.00 5.23 -3.83
N LEU A 84 10.06 6.12 -4.17
CA LEU A 84 8.63 5.90 -3.94
C LEU A 84 8.09 4.73 -4.76
N ARG A 85 8.45 4.65 -6.06
CA ARG A 85 8.07 3.50 -6.90
C ARG A 85 8.64 2.21 -6.35
N GLN A 86 9.92 2.19 -5.97
CA GLN A 86 10.54 1.00 -5.43
C GLN A 86 9.87 0.54 -4.14
N ALA A 87 9.56 1.47 -3.24
CA ALA A 87 8.81 1.14 -2.02
C ALA A 87 7.41 0.59 -2.34
N TYR A 88 6.74 1.10 -3.38
CA TYR A 88 5.46 0.56 -3.79
C TYR A 88 5.59 -0.86 -4.38
N CYS A 89 6.56 -1.07 -5.27
CA CYS A 89 6.86 -2.39 -5.83
C CYS A 89 7.19 -3.41 -4.73
N ASN A 90 7.93 -3.02 -3.69
CA ASN A 90 8.22 -3.90 -2.56
C ASN A 90 6.93 -4.34 -1.85
N VAL A 91 6.02 -3.41 -1.55
CA VAL A 91 4.71 -3.74 -0.97
C VAL A 91 3.93 -4.69 -1.88
N LEU A 92 3.87 -4.40 -3.19
CA LEU A 92 3.16 -5.21 -4.17
C LEU A 92 3.75 -6.63 -4.30
N SER A 93 5.05 -6.82 -4.11
CA SER A 93 5.71 -8.12 -4.23
C SER A 93 5.20 -9.16 -3.21
N HIS A 94 4.55 -8.71 -2.14
CA HIS A 94 3.94 -9.57 -1.13
C HIS A 94 2.50 -10.02 -1.48
N LEU A 95 1.93 -9.57 -2.62
CA LEU A 95 0.51 -9.76 -2.94
C LEU A 95 0.24 -10.82 -4.04
N GLY A 96 1.27 -11.56 -4.47
CA GLY A 96 1.15 -12.56 -5.54
C GLY A 96 0.74 -11.94 -6.88
N GLU A 97 -0.13 -12.62 -7.63
CA GLU A 97 -0.55 -12.21 -8.99
C GLU A 97 -1.10 -10.79 -9.07
N ALA A 98 -1.91 -10.38 -8.07
CA ALA A 98 -2.48 -9.04 -8.02
C ALA A 98 -1.41 -7.95 -7.93
N GLY A 99 -0.31 -8.25 -7.22
CA GLY A 99 0.85 -7.37 -7.12
C GLY A 99 1.70 -7.35 -8.39
N GLU A 100 2.01 -8.53 -8.94
CA GLU A 100 2.87 -8.66 -10.11
C GLU A 100 2.26 -8.00 -11.36
N ALA A 101 0.93 -8.07 -11.50
CA ALA A 101 0.21 -7.37 -12.56
C ALA A 101 0.49 -5.86 -12.54
N VAL A 102 0.53 -5.25 -11.35
CA VAL A 102 0.80 -3.81 -11.20
C VAL A 102 2.29 -3.51 -11.37
N ILE A 103 3.17 -4.34 -10.83
CA ILE A 103 4.64 -4.20 -10.99
C ILE A 103 5.02 -4.22 -12.46
N THR A 104 4.46 -5.14 -13.24
CA THR A 104 4.72 -5.24 -14.69
C THR A 104 4.34 -3.95 -15.41
N ARG A 105 3.15 -3.40 -15.09
CA ARG A 105 2.69 -2.11 -15.65
C ARG A 105 3.65 -0.97 -15.29
N ILE A 106 4.10 -0.89 -14.04
CA ILE A 106 5.07 0.11 -13.58
C ILE A 106 6.39 -0.01 -14.37
N LYS A 107 6.92 -1.22 -14.54
CA LYS A 107 8.18 -1.49 -15.26
C LYS A 107 8.07 -1.12 -16.75
N ASN A 108 6.90 -1.34 -17.35
CA ASN A 108 6.61 -0.95 -18.73
C ASN A 108 6.40 0.56 -18.91
N GLY A 109 6.50 1.36 -17.83
CA GLY A 109 6.31 2.80 -17.89
C GLY A 109 4.85 3.23 -18.01
N GLU A 110 3.90 2.31 -17.80
CA GLU A 110 2.48 2.63 -17.80
C GLU A 110 2.15 3.56 -16.63
N LYS A 111 1.19 4.46 -16.86
CA LYS A 111 0.64 5.27 -15.78
C LYS A 111 -0.10 4.35 -14.80
N LEU A 112 0.15 4.56 -13.51
CA LEU A 112 -0.52 3.90 -12.39
C LEU A 112 -2.04 4.17 -12.34
N LEU A 113 -2.55 5.10 -13.17
CA LEU A 113 -3.96 5.38 -13.35
C LEU A 113 -4.45 4.75 -14.66
N GLN A 114 -5.47 3.90 -14.58
CA GLN A 114 -6.50 3.80 -15.62
C GLN A 114 -7.76 4.44 -15.02
N ASN A 115 -8.40 5.31 -15.82
CA ASN A 115 -9.66 5.98 -15.48
C ASN A 115 -10.75 4.97 -15.10
#